data_AF-A0A8J3E5U9-F1
#
_entry.id   AF-A0A8J3E5U9-F1
#
_cell.length_a   1.000
_cell.length_b   1.000
_cell.length_c   1.000
_cell.angle_alpha   90.00
_cell.angle_beta   90.00
_cell.angle_gamma   90.00
#
_symmetry.space_group_name_H-M   'P 1'
#
loop_
_entity.id
_entity.type
_entity.pdbx_description
1 polymer ?
#
loop_
_entity_poly.entity_id
_entity_poly.type
_entity_poly.pdbx_seq_one_letter_code
_entity_poly.pdbx_strand_id
1 'polypeptide(L)'
;MCVRVPSLKAIGRAAAFAFVAAAIVLAAIHVGSGPARHDTAPPPSGRDPLAPALARCQALGPAAEQDADCQATWAENRRRFFDDRSAPEGR
;
A
#
# COMPACT_ATOMS: atom_id res chain seq x y z
N MET A 1 31.35 -13.61 -25.47
CA MET A 1 29.93 -13.28 -25.25
C MET A 1 29.48 -12.35 -26.38
N CYS A 2 28.65 -12.81 -27.31
CA CYS A 2 28.08 -11.92 -28.34
C CYS A 2 26.91 -11.16 -27.74
N VAL A 3 27.11 -9.87 -27.44
CA VAL A 3 25.99 -8.98 -27.15
C VAL A 3 25.25 -8.78 -28.46
N ARG A 4 24.07 -9.38 -28.58
CA ARG A 4 23.17 -9.15 -29.71
C ARG A 4 22.73 -7.70 -29.62
N VAL A 5 23.42 -6.82 -30.35
CA VAL A 5 23.07 -5.40 -30.45
C VAL A 5 21.63 -5.33 -30.98
N PRO A 6 20.65 -4.96 -30.15
CA PRO A 6 19.28 -4.85 -30.61
C PRO A 6 19.23 -3.69 -31.60
N SER A 7 18.55 -3.85 -32.73
CA SER A 7 18.35 -2.76 -33.68
C SER A 7 17.88 -1.51 -32.94
N LEU A 8 18.31 -0.30 -33.34
CA LEU A 8 17.95 0.97 -32.67
C LEU A 8 16.45 1.09 -32.35
N LYS A 9 15.57 0.52 -33.20
CA LYS A 9 14.12 0.44 -32.98
C LYS A 9 13.71 -0.38 -31.74
N ALA A 10 14.38 -1.49 -31.46
CA ALA A 10 14.12 -2.32 -30.29
C ALA A 10 14.58 -1.62 -29.01
N ILE A 11 15.73 -0.93 -29.06
CA ILE A 11 16.22 -0.10 -27.95
C ILE A 11 15.24 1.05 -27.67
N GLY A 12 14.76 1.74 -28.70
CA GLY A 12 13.78 2.82 -28.55
C GLY A 12 12.46 2.35 -27.93
N ARG A 13 11.96 1.18 -28.31
CA ARG A 13 10.75 0.59 -27.69
C ARG A 13 10.98 0.27 -26.22
N ALA A 14 12.10 -0.37 -25.87
CA ALA A 14 12.42 -0.69 -24.48
C ALA A 14 12.53 0.58 -23.61
N ALA A 15 13.18 1.63 -24.12
CA ALA A 15 13.28 2.92 -23.43
C ALA A 15 11.90 3.57 -23.22
N ALA A 16 11.03 3.53 -24.23
CA ALA A 16 9.67 4.05 -24.11
C ALA A 16 8.86 3.32 -23.03
N PHE A 17 8.91 1.98 -22.98
CA PHE A 17 8.23 1.21 -21.94
C PHE A 17 8.79 1.52 -20.54
N ALA A 18 10.12 1.59 -20.40
CA ALA A 18 10.75 1.94 -19.13
C ALA A 18 10.32 3.33 -18.64
N PHE A 19 10.26 4.31 -19.55
CA PHE A 19 9.80 5.66 -19.22
C PHE A 19 8.33 5.69 -18.79
N VAL A 20 7.44 5.00 -19.51
CA VAL A 20 6.01 4.91 -19.16
C VAL A 20 5.84 4.23 -17.79
N ALA A 21 6.56 3.13 -17.54
CA ALA A 21 6.52 2.46 -16.23
C ALA A 21 6.99 3.38 -15.10
N ALA A 22 8.09 4.11 -15.30
CA ALA A 22 8.59 5.08 -14.32
C ALA A 22 7.58 6.22 -14.07
N ALA A 23 6.95 6.75 -15.12
CA ALA A 23 5.91 7.79 -15.00
C ALA A 23 4.70 7.30 -14.20
N ILE A 24 4.25 6.06 -14.41
CA ILE A 24 3.16 5.45 -13.63
C ILE A 24 3.54 5.33 -12.16
N VAL A 25 4.75 4.83 -11.84
CA VAL A 25 5.23 4.72 -10.46
C VAL A 25 5.31 6.10 -9.78
N LEU A 26 5.86 7.10 -10.47
CA LEU A 26 5.94 8.47 -9.95
C LEU A 26 4.55 9.08 -9.71
N ALA A 27 3.60 8.87 -10.62
CA ALA A 27 2.22 9.31 -10.44
C ALA A 27 1.55 8.61 -9.25
N ALA A 28 1.78 7.30 -9.07
CA ALA A 28 1.26 6.55 -7.94
C ALA A 28 1.81 7.07 -6.60
N ILE A 29 3.08 7.46 -6.55
CA ILE A 29 3.67 8.08 -5.35
C ILE A 29 3.04 9.44 -5.08
N HIS A 30 2.82 10.28 -6.11
CA HIS A 30 2.13 11.57 -5.93
C HIS A 30 0.69 11.40 -5.43
N VAL A 31 -0.02 10.37 -5.88
CA VAL A 31 -1.38 10.07 -5.40
C VAL A 31 -1.35 9.46 -4.00
N GLY A 32 -0.40 8.57 -3.71
CA GLY A 32 -0.20 7.96 -2.39
C GLY A 32 0.36 8.91 -1.33
N SER A 33 0.94 10.04 -1.76
CA SER A 33 1.45 11.11 -0.90
C SER A 33 0.51 12.31 -0.83
N GLY A 34 -0.73 12.20 -1.33
CA GLY A 34 -1.77 13.14 -0.97
C GLY A 34 -1.74 13.35 0.55
N PRO A 35 -1.91 14.59 1.06
CA PRO A 35 -1.79 14.88 2.49
C PRO A 35 -2.59 13.81 3.20
N ALA A 36 -2.02 13.16 4.21
CA ALA A 36 -2.66 12.12 4.99
C ALA A 36 -4.01 12.64 5.47
N ARG A 37 -5.02 12.50 4.61
CA ARG A 37 -6.37 12.91 4.86
C ARG A 37 -6.86 11.77 5.71
N HIS A 38 -6.69 11.97 7.00
CA HIS A 38 -7.59 11.48 8.02
C HIS A 38 -9.02 11.94 7.71
N ASP A 39 -9.56 11.61 6.55
CA ASP A 39 -10.93 11.93 6.17
C ASP A 39 -11.72 10.62 6.26
N THR A 40 -12.02 10.29 7.52
CA THR A 40 -13.32 9.78 7.95
C THR A 40 -13.88 8.62 7.11
N ALA A 41 -13.30 7.43 7.27
CA ALA A 41 -14.11 6.23 7.06
C ALA A 41 -15.27 6.27 8.09
N PRO A 42 -16.54 6.13 7.66
CA PRO A 42 -17.67 6.12 8.60
C PRO A 42 -17.43 5.00 9.60
N PRO A 43 -17.67 5.21 10.91
CA PRO A 43 -17.30 4.22 11.91
C PRO A 43 -18.05 2.91 11.62
N PRO A 44 -17.38 1.82 11.22
CA PRO A 44 -18.00 0.52 11.36
C PRO A 44 -18.06 0.28 12.86
N SER A 45 -19.27 0.39 13.43
CA SER A 45 -19.65 -0.11 14.77
C SER A 45 -18.51 -0.24 15.80
N GLY A 46 -18.18 0.88 16.45
CA GLY A 46 -17.30 0.89 17.61
C GLY A 46 -15.89 1.38 17.30
N ARG A 47 -15.34 2.22 18.18
CA ARG A 47 -13.92 2.59 18.17
C ARG A 47 -13.11 1.30 18.07
N ASP A 48 -12.39 1.09 16.96
CA ASP A 48 -11.49 -0.05 16.85
C ASP A 48 -10.48 0.02 18.01
N PRO A 49 -10.47 -0.96 18.94
CA PRO A 49 -9.55 -0.96 20.07
C PRO A 49 -8.08 -0.98 19.63
N LEU A 50 -7.78 -1.33 18.38
CA LEU A 50 -6.42 -1.33 17.83
C LEU A 50 -5.97 0.03 17.27
N ALA A 51 -6.87 1.00 17.10
CA ALA A 51 -6.54 2.33 16.58
C ALA A 51 -5.31 3.01 17.25
N PRO A 52 -5.13 3.02 18.58
CA PRO A 52 -3.95 3.62 19.20
C PRO A 52 -2.65 2.86 18.89
N ALA A 53 -2.70 1.53 18.80
CA ALA A 53 -1.54 0.71 18.45
C ALA A 53 -1.15 0.91 16.98
N LEU A 54 -2.14 0.97 16.08
CA LEU A 54 -1.89 1.30 14.67
C LEU A 54 -1.29 2.70 14.51
N ALA A 55 -1.79 3.71 15.23
CA ALA A 55 -1.25 5.06 15.17
C ALA A 55 0.23 5.11 15.60
N ARG A 56 0.59 4.38 16.66
CA ARG A 56 2.00 4.22 17.08
C ARG A 56 2.85 3.59 15.98
N CYS A 57 2.38 2.51 15.37
CA CYS A 57 3.10 1.84 14.30
C CYS A 57 3.22 2.68 13.03
N GLN A 58 2.22 3.49 12.69
CA GLN A 58 2.30 4.44 11.58
C GLN A 58 3.37 5.53 11.82
N ALA A 59 3.47 6.03 13.05
CA ALA A 59 4.48 7.03 13.41
C ALA A 59 5.92 6.50 13.30
N LEU A 60 6.13 5.19 13.41
CA LEU A 60 7.44 4.54 13.21
C LEU A 60 7.82 4.43 11.71
N GLY A 61 6.85 4.48 10.79
CA GLY A 61 7.10 4.43 9.36
C GLY A 61 7.86 3.15 8.93
N PRO A 62 8.94 3.24 8.14
CA PRO A 62 9.71 2.06 7.69
C PRO A 62 10.27 1.21 8.83
N ALA A 63 10.48 1.77 10.03
CA ALA A 63 10.94 1.01 11.18
C ALA A 63 9.89 0.00 11.68
N ALA A 64 8.60 0.27 11.44
CA ALA A 64 7.50 -0.64 11.81
C ALA A 64 7.52 -1.94 11.00
N GLU A 65 8.15 -1.96 9.82
CA GLU A 65 8.28 -3.19 9.02
C GLU A 65 9.18 -4.23 9.69
N GLN A 66 10.10 -3.80 10.55
CA GLN A 66 11.01 -4.71 11.27
C GLN A 66 10.52 -5.04 12.69
N ASP A 67 9.47 -4.37 13.15
CA ASP A 67 8.90 -4.55 14.49
C ASP A 67 7.79 -5.63 14.45
N ALA A 68 8.02 -6.73 15.15
CA ALA A 68 7.11 -7.88 15.17
C ALA A 68 5.73 -7.53 15.78
N ASP A 69 5.67 -6.64 16.77
CA ASP A 69 4.43 -6.22 17.41
C ASP A 69 3.61 -5.35 16.45
N CYS A 70 4.27 -4.50 15.69
CA CYS A 70 3.63 -3.72 14.64
C CYS A 70 3.13 -4.59 13.49
N GLN A 71 3.90 -5.57 13.02
CA GLN A 71 3.44 -6.50 11.99
C GLN A 71 2.17 -7.26 12.43
N ALA A 72 2.16 -7.76 13.67
CA ALA A 72 0.99 -8.46 14.23
C ALA A 72 -0.25 -7.56 14.30
N THR A 73 -0.06 -6.31 14.77
CA THR A 73 -1.12 -5.30 14.86
C THR A 73 -1.76 -4.99 13.50
N TRP A 74 -0.94 -4.87 12.45
CA TRP A 74 -1.43 -4.64 11.09
C TRP A 74 -2.17 -5.84 10.51
N ALA A 75 -1.69 -7.06 10.80
CA ALA A 75 -2.35 -8.28 10.36
C ALA A 75 -3.75 -8.43 11.00
N GLU A 76 -3.88 -8.11 12.28
CA GLU A 76 -5.15 -8.18 13.02
C GLU A 76 -6.17 -7.15 12.52
N ASN A 77 -5.77 -5.87 12.37
CA ASN A 77 -6.66 -4.84 11.81
C ASN A 77 -7.18 -5.23 10.41
N ARG A 78 -6.31 -5.82 9.58
CA ARG A 78 -6.70 -6.29 8.24
C ARG A 78 -7.72 -7.44 8.31
N ARG A 79 -7.51 -8.42 9.19
CA ARG A 79 -8.44 -9.55 9.37
C ARG A 79 -9.83 -9.05 9.76
N ARG A 80 -9.90 -8.18 10.78
CA ARG A 80 -11.17 -7.60 11.26
C ARG A 80 -11.93 -6.83 10.19
N PHE A 81 -11.23 -6.05 9.37
CA PHE A 81 -11.89 -5.32 8.29
C PHE A 81 -12.56 -6.26 7.27
N PHE A 82 -11.99 -7.45 7.03
CA PHE A 82 -12.58 -8.44 6.14
C PHE A 82 -13.65 -9.29 6.84
N ASP A 83 -13.48 -9.58 8.13
CA ASP A 83 -14.46 -10.31 8.94
C ASP A 83 -15.74 -9.48 9.19
N ASP A 84 -15.64 -8.18 9.49
CA ASP A 84 -16.80 -7.28 9.67
C ASP A 84 -17.62 -7.12 8.37
N ARG A 85 -16.96 -7.23 7.20
CA ARG A 85 -17.64 -7.19 5.89
C ARG A 85 -18.28 -8.52 5.50
N SER A 86 -17.95 -9.60 6.20
CA SER A 86 -18.49 -10.94 5.97
C SER A 86 -19.46 -11.38 7.07
N ALA A 87 -19.83 -10.48 7.99
CA ALA A 87 -20.94 -10.67 8.90
C ALA A 87 -22.20 -11.05 8.08
N PRO A 88 -22.83 -12.20 8.36
CA PRO A 88 -23.82 -12.80 7.48
C PRO A 88 -25.10 -11.96 7.42
N GLU A 89 -25.48 -11.57 6.20
CA GLU A 89 -26.82 -11.11 5.86
C GLU A 89 -27.80 -12.28 5.99
N GLY A 90 -28.20 -12.60 7.22
CA GLY A 90 -29.02 -13.76 7.51
C GLY A 90 -29.43 -13.86 8.97
N ARG A 91 -30.34 -12.97 9.39
CA ARG A 91 -31.35 -13.28 10.42
C ARG A 91 -32.65 -12.54 10.13
#